data_AF-A0A349HGG6-F1
#
_entry.id   AF-A0A349HGG6-F1
#
_cell.length_a   1.000
_cell.length_b   1.000
_cell.length_c   1.000
_cell.angle_alpha   90.00
_cell.angle_beta   90.00
_cell.angle_gamma   90.00
#
_symmetry.space_group_name_H-M   'P 1'
#
loop_
_entity.id
_entity.type
_entity.pdbx_description
1 polymer ?
#
loop_
_entity_poly.entity_id
_entity_poly.type
_entity_poly.pdbx_seq_one_letter_code
_entity_poly.pdbx_strand_id
1 'polypeptide(L)'
;MQVMSLPMNKDNLFTSGISLSPQDLILYEHTLKDLIQEFLPFESYSLYFPKPPKGQFRAKLEARYNADEAQLMLPLRLRGRDLCYFIARGVELEAPEALPPYLEALAACSLEKILLYKSSITDRLTGMATREYFMSKLNKELDLIQNC
;
A
#
# COMPACT_ATOMS: atom_id res chain seq x y z
N MET A 1 20.79 36.69 9.33
CA MET A 1 20.38 35.73 8.28
C MET A 1 20.54 34.34 8.87
N GLN A 2 19.49 33.81 9.51
CA GLN A 2 19.53 32.54 10.24
C GLN A 2 18.81 31.50 9.38
N VAL A 3 19.57 30.56 8.82
CA VAL A 3 19.02 29.40 8.12
C VAL A 3 18.47 28.47 9.19
N MET A 4 17.15 28.51 9.40
CA MET A 4 16.47 27.52 10.23
C MET A 4 16.49 26.17 9.50
N SER A 5 17.46 25.33 9.85
CA SER A 5 17.40 23.90 9.55
C SER A 5 16.26 23.31 10.37
N LEU A 6 15.07 23.23 9.78
CA LEU A 6 13.97 22.43 10.31
C LEU A 6 14.44 20.97 10.38
N PRO A 7 14.45 20.32 11.55
CA PRO A 7 14.64 18.88 11.59
C PRO A 7 13.47 18.24 10.83
N MET A 8 13.76 17.58 9.71
CA MET A 8 12.79 16.75 8.99
C MET A 8 12.44 15.55 9.86
N ASN A 9 11.50 15.73 10.78
CA ASN A 9 10.88 14.61 11.47
C ASN A 9 10.08 13.81 10.43
N LYS A 10 10.40 12.52 10.24
CA LYS A 10 9.72 11.66 9.26
C LYS A 10 8.20 11.63 9.48
N ASP A 11 7.76 11.83 10.71
CA ASP A 11 6.34 11.86 11.08
C ASP A 11 5.58 13.05 10.46
N ASN A 12 6.28 14.18 10.18
CA ASN A 12 5.67 15.39 9.62
C ASN A 12 5.26 15.23 8.14
N LEU A 13 5.88 14.28 7.41
CA LEU A 13 5.51 14.01 6.02
C LEU A 13 4.08 13.50 5.88
N PHE A 14 3.54 12.95 6.96
CA PHE A 14 2.28 12.22 6.94
C PHE A 14 1.23 12.77 7.92
N THR A 15 1.44 13.97 8.44
CA THR A 15 0.45 14.72 9.23
C THR A 15 -0.61 15.39 8.34
N SER A 16 -0.63 15.05 7.05
CA SER A 16 -1.43 15.68 5.99
C SER A 16 -2.92 15.37 6.06
N GLY A 17 -3.40 14.55 7.02
CA GLY A 17 -4.79 14.06 7.06
C GLY A 17 -5.13 13.07 5.94
N ILE A 18 -4.21 12.84 5.02
CA ILE A 18 -4.34 11.91 3.90
C ILE A 18 -4.08 10.49 4.41
N SER A 19 -4.96 9.55 4.05
CA SER A 19 -4.83 8.14 4.41
C SER A 19 -5.06 7.24 3.22
N LEU A 20 -4.61 5.98 3.34
CA LEU A 20 -4.97 4.92 2.40
C LEU A 20 -6.28 4.25 2.82
N SER A 21 -7.16 4.14 1.85
CA SER A 21 -8.39 3.37 1.90
C SER A 21 -8.24 2.07 1.12
N PRO A 22 -9.16 1.09 1.32
CA PRO A 22 -9.21 -0.10 0.48
C PRO A 22 -9.30 0.19 -1.03
N GLN A 23 -10.00 1.26 -1.42
CA GLN A 23 -10.13 1.66 -2.83
C GLN A 23 -8.78 2.15 -3.40
N ASP A 24 -7.96 2.82 -2.57
CA ASP A 24 -6.62 3.22 -3.00
C ASP A 24 -5.73 2.00 -3.28
N LEU A 25 -5.89 0.91 -2.51
CA LEU A 25 -5.12 -0.31 -2.77
C LEU A 25 -5.50 -1.00 -4.08
N ILE A 26 -6.76 -0.88 -4.49
CA ILE A 26 -7.21 -1.34 -5.82
C ILE A 26 -6.64 -0.43 -6.91
N LEU A 27 -6.69 0.90 -6.69
CA LEU A 27 -6.14 1.86 -7.64
C LEU A 27 -4.62 1.70 -7.86
N TYR A 28 -3.89 1.44 -6.78
CA TYR A 28 -2.43 1.27 -6.79
C TYR A 28 -2.00 -0.20 -6.78
N GLU A 29 -2.87 -1.11 -7.22
CA GLU A 29 -2.63 -2.56 -7.13
C GLU A 29 -1.34 -2.98 -7.83
N HIS A 30 -1.10 -2.50 -9.06
CA HIS A 30 0.11 -2.80 -9.81
C HIS A 30 1.37 -2.27 -9.12
N THR A 31 1.33 -1.03 -8.61
CA THR A 31 2.45 -0.46 -7.85
C THR A 31 2.72 -1.25 -6.58
N LEU A 32 1.68 -1.66 -5.86
CA LEU A 32 1.79 -2.49 -4.66
C LEU A 32 2.41 -3.85 -4.98
N LYS A 33 1.95 -4.50 -6.07
CA LYS A 33 2.54 -5.75 -6.56
C LYS A 33 4.03 -5.58 -6.82
N ASP A 34 4.43 -4.58 -7.60
CA ASP A 34 5.82 -4.36 -7.96
C ASP A 34 6.70 -4.12 -6.72
N LEU A 35 6.21 -3.30 -5.77
CA LEU A 35 6.89 -3.03 -4.50
C LEU A 35 7.04 -4.26 -3.60
N ILE A 36 6.06 -5.17 -3.59
CA ILE A 36 6.16 -6.42 -2.82
C ILE A 36 7.09 -7.41 -3.51
N GLN A 37 7.04 -7.47 -4.84
CA GLN A 37 7.87 -8.35 -5.64
C GLN A 37 9.38 -8.02 -5.52
N GLU A 38 9.74 -6.79 -5.13
CA GLU A 38 11.13 -6.39 -4.80
C GLU A 38 11.76 -7.25 -3.69
N PHE A 39 10.98 -7.74 -2.73
CA PHE A 39 11.49 -8.47 -1.57
C PHE A 39 10.86 -9.86 -1.36
N LEU A 40 9.75 -10.15 -2.04
CA LEU A 40 9.06 -11.42 -1.97
C LEU A 40 8.74 -11.91 -3.39
N PRO A 41 9.50 -12.87 -3.93
CA PRO A 41 9.14 -13.53 -5.17
C PRO A 41 7.82 -14.32 -5.02
N PHE A 42 6.92 -14.19 -6.00
CA PHE A 42 5.67 -14.96 -6.09
C PHE A 42 5.23 -15.09 -7.56
N GLU A 43 4.45 -16.12 -7.86
CA GLU A 43 3.93 -16.36 -9.23
C GLU A 43 2.64 -15.59 -9.50
N SER A 44 1.74 -15.58 -8.52
CA SER A 44 0.45 -14.90 -8.63
C SER A 44 0.03 -14.31 -7.29
N TYR A 45 -0.86 -13.33 -7.33
CA TYR A 45 -1.36 -12.66 -6.13
C TYR A 45 -2.83 -12.29 -6.24
N SER A 46 -3.45 -11.98 -5.10
CA SER A 46 -4.80 -11.42 -5.01
C SER A 46 -4.95 -10.57 -3.76
N LEU A 47 -5.79 -9.54 -3.82
CA LEU A 47 -6.17 -8.73 -2.67
C LEU A 47 -7.48 -9.23 -2.07
N TYR A 48 -7.48 -9.58 -0.78
CA TYR A 48 -8.67 -10.00 -0.07
C TYR A 48 -9.05 -9.00 1.02
N PHE A 49 -10.25 -8.43 0.91
CA PHE A 49 -10.77 -7.41 1.83
C PHE A 49 -11.76 -8.04 2.82
N PRO A 50 -11.34 -8.42 4.04
CA PRO A 50 -12.23 -9.07 4.99
C PRO A 50 -13.31 -8.10 5.46
N LYS A 51 -14.58 -8.46 5.25
CA LYS A 51 -15.71 -7.71 5.78
C LYS A 51 -15.99 -8.21 7.20
N PRO A 52 -15.98 -7.34 8.23
CA PRO A 52 -16.41 -7.77 9.55
C PRO A 52 -17.88 -8.23 9.47
N PRO A 53 -18.25 -9.37 10.08
CA PRO A 53 -19.65 -9.73 10.23
C PRO A 53 -20.38 -8.61 11.00
N LYS A 54 -21.64 -8.36 10.65
CA LYS A 54 -22.44 -7.27 11.25
C LYS A 54 -22.39 -7.37 12.78
N GLY A 55 -21.96 -6.30 13.44
CA GLY A 55 -21.93 -6.19 14.90
C GLY A 55 -20.67 -6.70 15.60
N GLN A 56 -19.62 -7.11 14.88
CA GLN A 56 -18.35 -7.52 15.49
C GLN A 56 -17.22 -6.53 15.21
N PHE A 57 -16.31 -6.40 16.19
CA PHE A 57 -15.03 -5.72 15.98
C PHE A 57 -14.20 -6.51 14.98
N ARG A 58 -13.53 -5.81 14.05
CA ARG A 58 -12.69 -6.44 13.03
C ARG A 58 -11.53 -7.13 13.74
N ALA A 59 -11.43 -8.45 13.64
CA ALA A 59 -10.29 -9.20 14.17
C ALA A 59 -9.00 -8.71 13.51
N LYS A 60 -7.91 -8.64 14.29
CA LYS A 60 -6.59 -8.27 13.81
C LYS A 60 -6.16 -9.26 12.74
N LEU A 61 -5.70 -8.75 11.59
CA LEU A 61 -5.16 -9.60 10.53
C LEU A 61 -3.77 -10.11 10.92
N GLU A 62 -3.50 -11.38 10.65
CA GLU A 62 -2.23 -12.05 11.01
C GLU A 62 -1.62 -12.69 9.78
N ALA A 63 -0.30 -12.60 9.64
CA ALA A 63 0.39 -13.33 8.60
C ALA A 63 0.22 -14.84 8.77
N ARG A 64 -0.06 -15.53 7.67
CA ARG A 64 -0.18 -16.99 7.63
C ARG A 64 0.51 -17.53 6.40
N TYR A 65 1.41 -18.48 6.60
CA TYR A 65 2.06 -19.22 5.54
C TYR A 65 1.55 -20.66 5.53
N ASN A 66 1.14 -21.13 4.35
CA ASN A 66 0.80 -22.52 4.10
C ASN A 66 1.82 -23.10 3.13
N ALA A 67 2.69 -23.98 3.64
CA ALA A 67 3.74 -24.62 2.85
C ALA A 67 3.17 -25.59 1.80
N ASP A 68 2.09 -26.32 2.13
CA ASP A 68 1.47 -27.31 1.23
C ASP A 68 0.87 -26.65 -0.02
N GLU A 69 0.36 -25.42 0.12
CA GLU A 69 -0.21 -24.62 -0.97
C GLU A 69 0.76 -23.58 -1.54
N ALA A 70 2.01 -23.53 -1.05
CA ALA A 70 2.98 -22.47 -1.33
C ALA A 70 2.35 -21.06 -1.27
N GLN A 71 1.52 -20.81 -0.26
CA GLN A 71 0.66 -19.63 -0.17
C GLN A 71 0.99 -18.81 1.08
N LEU A 72 1.19 -17.51 0.89
CA LEU A 72 1.37 -16.54 1.97
C LEU A 72 0.21 -15.55 1.99
N MET A 73 -0.50 -15.50 3.11
CA MET A 73 -1.43 -14.43 3.45
C MET A 73 -0.70 -13.37 4.26
N LEU A 74 -0.44 -12.23 3.65
CA LEU A 74 0.29 -11.12 4.25
C LEU A 74 -0.68 -9.97 4.61
N PRO A 75 -0.86 -9.61 5.89
CA PRO A 75 -1.74 -8.51 6.25
C PRO A 75 -1.13 -7.17 5.85
N LEU A 76 -1.88 -6.39 5.09
CA LEU A 76 -1.54 -5.02 4.72
C LEU A 76 -2.05 -4.07 5.82
N ARG A 77 -1.17 -3.80 6.78
CA ARG A 77 -1.41 -2.89 7.90
C ARG A 77 -0.59 -1.63 7.74
N LEU A 78 -1.24 -0.48 7.85
CA LEU A 78 -0.58 0.81 7.88
C LEU A 78 -0.92 1.53 9.19
N ARG A 79 0.10 1.81 10.02
CA ARG A 79 -0.06 2.57 11.28
C ARG A 79 -1.12 2.00 12.22
N GLY A 80 -1.12 0.69 12.38
CA GLY A 80 -2.10 -0.01 13.23
C GLY A 80 -3.48 -0.23 12.58
N ARG A 81 -3.72 0.27 11.36
CA ARG A 81 -4.98 0.08 10.65
C ARG A 81 -4.86 -1.06 9.63
N ASP A 82 -5.69 -2.08 9.79
CA ASP A 82 -5.79 -3.20 8.85
C ASP A 82 -6.61 -2.81 7.61
N LEU A 83 -5.97 -2.88 6.44
CA LEU A 83 -6.59 -2.54 5.16
C LEU A 83 -7.18 -3.80 4.50
N CYS A 84 -6.32 -4.78 4.21
CA CYS A 84 -6.68 -6.05 3.56
C CYS A 84 -5.56 -7.10 3.72
N TYR A 85 -5.74 -8.27 3.11
CA TYR A 85 -4.68 -9.25 2.89
C TYR A 85 -4.15 -9.16 1.47
N PHE A 86 -2.83 -9.26 1.34
CA PHE A 86 -2.14 -9.63 0.11
C PHE A 86 -1.90 -11.14 0.13
N ILE A 87 -2.60 -11.89 -0.72
CA ILE A 87 -2.45 -13.34 -0.81
C ILE A 87 -1.51 -13.63 -1.98
N ALA A 88 -0.28 -14.04 -1.68
CA ALA A 88 0.73 -14.45 -2.65
C ALA A 88 0.74 -15.98 -2.78
N ARG A 89 0.93 -16.49 -4.00
CA ARG A 89 1.01 -17.93 -4.32
C ARG A 89 2.30 -18.24 -5.07
N GLY A 90 2.80 -19.47 -4.93
CA GLY A 90 4.12 -19.85 -5.42
C GLY A 90 5.23 -19.18 -4.62
N VAL A 91 5.02 -19.04 -3.30
CA VAL A 91 5.99 -18.45 -2.37
C VAL A 91 6.72 -19.56 -1.63
N GLU A 92 8.04 -19.56 -1.73
CA GLU A 92 8.92 -20.41 -0.92
C GLU A 92 9.57 -19.57 0.18
N LEU A 93 9.32 -19.92 1.44
CA LEU A 93 9.93 -19.25 2.59
C LEU A 93 10.95 -20.19 3.24
N GLU A 94 12.21 -19.75 3.33
CA GLU A 94 13.28 -20.52 3.97
C GLU A 94 13.09 -20.68 5.49
N ALA A 95 12.54 -19.66 6.16
CA ALA A 95 12.25 -19.70 7.61
C ALA A 95 10.82 -19.20 7.90
N PRO A 96 9.80 -20.07 7.74
CA PRO A 96 8.39 -19.69 7.80
C PRO A 96 7.91 -19.21 9.19
N GLU A 97 8.61 -19.56 10.26
CA GLU A 97 8.29 -19.09 11.62
C GLU A 97 8.86 -17.69 11.91
N ALA A 98 9.99 -17.33 11.30
CA ALA A 98 10.74 -16.11 11.63
C ALA A 98 10.54 -14.97 10.63
N LEU A 99 10.29 -15.28 9.35
CA LEU A 99 10.11 -14.27 8.29
C LEU A 99 8.82 -13.45 8.39
N PRO A 100 7.65 -13.98 8.79
CA PRO A 100 6.39 -13.26 8.66
C PRO A 100 6.37 -11.85 9.29
N PRO A 101 6.91 -11.62 10.50
CA PRO A 101 6.98 -10.27 11.08
C PRO A 101 7.80 -9.28 10.24
N TYR A 102 8.88 -9.74 9.59
CA TYR A 102 9.70 -8.90 8.71
C TYR A 102 8.98 -8.59 7.41
N LEU A 103 8.27 -9.57 6.84
CA LEU A 103 7.44 -9.36 5.64
C LEU A 103 6.31 -8.37 5.92
N GLU A 104 5.69 -8.43 7.11
CA GLU A 104 4.68 -7.44 7.52
C GLU A 104 5.28 -6.02 7.58
N ALA A 105 6.49 -5.88 8.14
CA ALA A 105 7.18 -4.58 8.22
C ALA A 105 7.56 -4.03 6.83
N LEU A 106 8.04 -4.89 5.93
CA LEU A 106 8.34 -4.50 4.55
C LEU A 106 7.08 -4.12 3.77
N ALA A 107 5.99 -4.86 3.93
CA ALA A 107 4.70 -4.50 3.35
C ALA A 107 4.19 -3.16 3.88
N ALA A 108 4.34 -2.87 5.17
CA ALA A 108 4.01 -1.56 5.73
C ALA A 108 4.85 -0.45 5.08
N CYS A 109 6.14 -0.67 4.83
CA CYS A 109 6.98 0.28 4.09
C CYS A 109 6.48 0.51 2.65
N SER A 110 6.05 -0.54 1.95
CA SER A 110 5.45 -0.41 0.61
C SER A 110 4.17 0.44 0.64
N LEU A 111 3.33 0.27 1.66
CA LEU A 111 2.15 1.11 1.87
C LEU A 111 2.53 2.57 2.19
N GLU A 112 3.59 2.80 2.96
CA GLU A 112 4.09 4.15 3.22
C GLU A 112 4.58 4.84 1.94
N LYS A 113 5.29 4.12 1.06
CA LYS A 113 5.70 4.63 -0.26
C LYS A 113 4.47 5.08 -1.07
N ILE A 114 3.41 4.28 -1.11
CA ILE A 114 2.16 4.63 -1.81
C ILE A 114 1.48 5.83 -1.15
N LEU A 115 1.45 5.90 0.18
CA LEU A 115 0.88 7.03 0.90
C LEU A 115 1.65 8.34 0.64
N LEU A 116 2.98 8.28 0.57
CA LEU A 116 3.82 9.43 0.21
C LEU A 116 3.49 9.91 -1.20
N TYR A 117 3.40 8.98 -2.16
CA TYR A 117 3.01 9.32 -3.53
C TYR A 117 1.63 9.98 -3.58
N LYS A 118 0.61 9.35 -2.97
CA LYS A 118 -0.75 9.93 -2.87
C LYS A 118 -0.71 11.32 -2.24
N SER A 119 0.04 11.50 -1.15
CA SER A 119 0.18 12.78 -0.47
C SER A 119 0.85 13.86 -1.32
N SER A 120 1.70 13.49 -2.27
CA SER A 120 2.37 14.43 -3.17
C SER A 120 1.45 14.94 -4.30
N ILE A 121 0.44 14.16 -4.67
CA ILE A 121 -0.50 14.47 -5.75
C ILE A 121 -1.87 14.94 -5.26
N THR A 122 -2.05 15.03 -3.94
CA THR A 122 -3.32 15.42 -3.31
C THR A 122 -3.15 16.73 -2.54
N ASP A 123 -4.00 17.69 -2.84
CA ASP A 123 -4.11 18.92 -2.08
C ASP A 123 -4.66 18.63 -0.68
N ARG A 124 -3.95 19.07 0.36
CA ARG A 124 -4.27 18.74 1.75
C ARG A 124 -5.54 19.42 2.26
N LEU A 125 -5.88 20.59 1.73
CA LEU A 125 -7.03 21.37 2.18
C LEU A 125 -8.34 20.77 1.66
N THR A 126 -8.34 20.34 0.40
CA THR A 126 -9.53 19.87 -0.31
C THR A 126 -9.64 18.35 -0.40
N GLY A 127 -8.53 17.62 -0.24
CA GLY A 127 -8.45 16.18 -0.49
C GLY A 127 -8.52 15.81 -1.97
N MET A 128 -8.51 16.80 -2.86
CA MET A 128 -8.59 16.62 -4.31
C MET A 128 -7.20 16.47 -4.93
N ALA A 129 -7.17 15.98 -6.17
CA ALA A 129 -5.95 16.00 -6.96
C ALA A 129 -5.39 17.43 -7.10
N THR A 130 -4.06 17.56 -7.04
CA THR A 130 -3.40 18.83 -7.38
C THR A 130 -3.63 19.16 -8.85
N ARG A 131 -3.56 20.45 -9.18
CA ARG A 131 -3.72 20.94 -10.56
C ARG A 131 -2.71 20.30 -11.51
N GLU A 132 -1.46 20.18 -11.09
CA GLU A 132 -0.37 19.58 -11.86
C GLU A 132 -0.67 18.12 -12.18
N TYR A 133 -1.10 17.36 -11.18
CA TYR A 133 -1.46 15.96 -11.37
C TYR A 133 -2.67 15.83 -12.31
N PHE A 134 -3.73 16.63 -12.09
CA PHE A 134 -4.92 16.62 -12.93
C PHE A 134 -4.60 16.90 -14.40
N MET A 135 -3.83 17.96 -14.69
CA MET A 135 -3.46 18.32 -16.06
C MET A 135 -2.59 17.23 -16.72
N SER A 136 -1.65 16.64 -15.96
CA SER A 136 -0.82 15.54 -16.47
C SER A 136 -1.65 14.31 -16.81
N LYS A 137 -2.70 14.03 -16.02
CA LYS A 137 -3.58 12.90 -16.26
C LYS A 137 -4.50 13.15 -17.44
N LEU A 138 -5.09 14.33 -17.55
CA LEU A 138 -5.94 14.72 -18.67
C LEU A 138 -5.21 14.59 -20.01
N ASN A 139 -3.97 15.07 -20.10
CA ASN A 139 -3.17 14.94 -21.32
C ASN A 139 -2.95 13.47 -21.72
N LYS A 140 -2.60 12.60 -20.75
CA LYS A 140 -2.44 11.16 -21.01
C LYS A 140 -3.72 10.52 -21.54
N GLU A 141 -4.88 10.87 -20.97
CA GLU A 141 -6.15 10.32 -21.44
C GLU A 141 -6.51 10.82 -22.84
N LEU A 142 -6.19 12.08 -23.18
CA LEU A 142 -6.36 12.61 -24.54
C LEU A 142 -5.46 11.87 -25.55
N ASP A 143 -4.21 11.59 -25.20
CA ASP A 143 -3.27 10.87 -26.05
C ASP A 143 -3.76 9.45 -26.38
N LEU A 144 -4.45 8.80 -25.44
CA LEU A 144 -5.03 7.47 -25.66
C LEU A 144 -6.20 7.52 -26.65
N ILE A 145 -6.99 8.59 -26.65
CA ILE A 145 -8.14 8.76 -27.56
C ILE A 145 -7.66 9.08 -28.98
N GLN A 146 -6.62 9.92 -29.11
CA GLN A 146 -6.11 10.37 -30.41
C GLN A 146 -5.33 9.31 -31.18
N ASN A 147 -4.80 8.29 -30.48
CA ASN A 147 -4.04 7.19 -31.07
C ASN A 147 -4.87 5.90 -31.21
N CYS A 148 -6.19 6.00 -31.14
CA CYS A 148 -7.15 4.95 -31.53
C CYS A 148 -7.68 5.22 -32.95
#